data_AF-A0A377UXZ4-F1
#
_entry.id   AF-A0A377UXZ4-F1
#
_cell.length_a   1.000
_cell.length_b   1.000
_cell.length_c   1.000
_cell.angle_alpha   90.00
_cell.angle_beta   90.00
_cell.angle_gamma   90.00
#
_symmetry.space_group_name_H-M   'P 1'
#
loop_
_entity.id
_entity.type
_entity.pdbx_description
1 polymer ?
#
loop_
_entity_poly.entity_id
_entity_poly.type
_entity_poly.pdbx_seq_one_letter_code
_entity_poly.pdbx_strand_id
1 'polypeptide(L)'
;MNTLRQDSLAGIVVFLVALPLCLGIAQASGLPPFVGLLTGIIGGLVVTALSPSRFAVSGPAAGLVTIVVAAIESLGSFSLFLMALVLAGALQLLFGILRAGRFISLVPASVIKGMLAAIGILLIMQQIPVALGSAEETGLVDIVKGNATFSLSAIAVAAGGLLVLWLWGSPLIRRVKSLRWIPGPLIAVLLGCVTTVLMTQAAPQQLATLPRITLPAFGSLGDLLGELESPAWSAWRNPSGVGGGGNPGAGRQPRNLAEPGGAEKSCARKIRRLRRTAKWSPRGVGNLLSGVLGAMPITAGDRPQLGERQQRRAKQTVESLSTAYCC
;
A
#
# COMPACT_ATOMS: atom_id res chain seq x y z
N MET A 1 20.47 -22.83 -13.38
CA MET A 1 19.08 -22.69 -13.89
C MET A 1 18.01 -22.99 -12.84
N ASN A 2 18.35 -23.37 -11.59
CA ASN A 2 17.39 -23.70 -10.53
C ASN A 2 16.78 -22.48 -9.79
N THR A 3 17.23 -21.26 -10.08
CA THR A 3 16.74 -20.05 -9.40
C THR A 3 15.40 -19.56 -9.96
N LEU A 4 15.11 -19.75 -11.26
CA LEU A 4 13.88 -19.24 -11.87
C LEU A 4 12.60 -19.85 -11.27
N ARG A 5 12.58 -21.17 -11.04
CA ARG A 5 11.44 -21.85 -10.40
C ARG A 5 11.24 -21.41 -8.95
N GLN A 6 12.33 -21.19 -8.21
CA GLN A 6 12.28 -20.77 -6.81
C GLN A 6 11.86 -19.30 -6.69
N ASP A 7 12.38 -18.45 -7.58
CA ASP A 7 12.07 -17.02 -7.63
C ASP A 7 10.63 -16.78 -8.12
N SER A 8 10.12 -17.59 -9.06
CA SER A 8 8.73 -17.49 -9.52
C SER A 8 7.73 -17.88 -8.44
N LEU A 9 7.99 -18.97 -7.71
CA LEU A 9 7.14 -19.40 -6.59
C LEU A 9 7.18 -18.37 -5.44
N ALA A 10 8.36 -17.84 -5.11
CA ALA A 10 8.49 -16.79 -4.13
C ALA A 10 7.77 -15.50 -4.55
N GLY A 11 7.86 -15.13 -5.84
CA GLY A 11 7.17 -13.98 -6.41
C GLY A 11 5.64 -14.09 -6.30
N ILE A 12 5.08 -15.25 -6.60
CA ILE A 12 3.63 -15.52 -6.46
C ILE A 12 3.19 -15.35 -5.00
N VAL A 13 3.92 -15.91 -4.04
CA VAL A 13 3.59 -15.78 -2.62
C VAL A 13 3.65 -14.33 -2.17
N VAL A 14 4.68 -13.58 -2.58
CA VAL A 14 4.81 -12.15 -2.24
C VAL A 14 3.70 -11.32 -2.87
N PHE A 15 3.31 -11.62 -4.12
CA PHE A 15 2.20 -10.96 -4.80
C PHE A 15 0.87 -11.21 -4.08
N LEU A 16 0.59 -12.47 -3.72
CA LEU A 16 -0.64 -12.83 -2.99
C LEU A 16 -0.75 -12.13 -1.63
N VAL A 17 0.37 -11.87 -0.95
CA VAL A 17 0.40 -11.07 0.29
C VAL A 17 0.23 -9.58 0.02
N ALA A 18 0.78 -9.08 -1.08
CA ALA A 18 0.72 -7.67 -1.42
C ALA A 18 -0.70 -7.24 -1.86
N LEU A 19 -1.47 -8.13 -2.50
CA LEU A 19 -2.84 -7.85 -2.95
C LEU A 19 -3.74 -7.27 -1.85
N PRO A 20 -3.98 -7.93 -0.70
CA PRO A 20 -4.86 -7.39 0.34
C PRO A 20 -4.30 -6.10 0.94
N LEU A 21 -2.97 -5.95 1.01
CA LEU A 21 -2.34 -4.73 1.49
C LEU A 21 -2.62 -3.55 0.54
N CYS A 22 -2.50 -3.75 -0.77
CA CYS A 22 -2.77 -2.71 -1.77
C CYS A 22 -4.23 -2.27 -1.76
N LEU A 23 -5.16 -3.23 -1.63
CA LEU A 23 -6.60 -2.95 -1.53
C LEU A 23 -6.94 -2.19 -0.25
N GLY A 24 -6.39 -2.61 0.89
CA GLY A 24 -6.63 -1.96 2.18
C GLY A 24 -6.07 -0.53 2.23
N ILE A 25 -4.90 -0.28 1.64
CA ILE A 25 -4.31 1.06 1.55
C ILE A 25 -5.16 2.00 0.68
N ALA A 26 -5.68 1.51 -0.46
CA ALA A 26 -6.58 2.31 -1.29
C ALA A 26 -7.84 2.74 -0.55
N GLN A 27 -8.46 1.78 0.15
CA GLN A 27 -9.69 2.02 0.88
C GLN A 27 -9.46 2.96 2.08
N ALA A 28 -8.33 2.82 2.78
CA ALA A 28 -7.91 3.76 3.81
C ALA A 28 -7.63 5.18 3.27
N SER A 29 -7.30 5.32 1.98
CA SER A 29 -7.16 6.59 1.28
C SER A 29 -8.49 7.15 0.74
N GLY A 30 -9.62 6.47 0.96
CA GLY A 30 -10.92 6.87 0.41
C GLY A 30 -11.00 6.72 -1.12
N LEU A 31 -10.11 5.92 -1.72
CA LEU A 31 -10.05 5.70 -3.16
C LEU A 31 -10.60 4.32 -3.54
N PRO A 32 -11.08 4.13 -4.79
CA PRO A 32 -11.51 2.82 -5.27
C PRO A 32 -10.41 1.77 -5.08
N PRO A 33 -10.73 0.55 -4.60
CA PRO A 33 -9.73 -0.50 -4.34
C PRO A 33 -8.88 -0.84 -5.57
N PHE A 34 -9.47 -0.70 -6.77
CA PHE A 34 -8.79 -0.88 -8.05
C PHE A 34 -7.54 0.02 -8.19
N VAL A 35 -7.59 1.26 -7.72
CA VAL A 35 -6.45 2.20 -7.75
C VAL A 35 -5.24 1.63 -7.00
N GLY A 36 -5.47 1.00 -5.84
CA GLY A 36 -4.40 0.34 -5.07
C GLY A 36 -3.82 -0.86 -5.77
N LEU A 37 -4.68 -1.70 -6.36
CA LEU A 37 -4.26 -2.85 -7.14
C LEU A 37 -3.41 -2.42 -8.34
N LEU A 38 -3.86 -1.41 -9.10
CA LEU A 38 -3.14 -0.84 -10.23
C LEU A 38 -1.76 -0.31 -9.81
N THR A 39 -1.70 0.40 -8.67
CA THR A 39 -0.44 0.88 -8.08
C THR A 39 0.51 -0.27 -7.75
N GLY A 40 -0.02 -1.36 -7.20
CA GLY A 40 0.74 -2.59 -6.91
C GLY A 40 1.29 -3.25 -8.17
N ILE A 41 0.52 -3.28 -9.27
CA ILE A 41 0.98 -3.80 -10.57
C ILE A 41 2.11 -2.94 -11.14
N ILE A 42 1.94 -1.61 -11.18
CA ILE A 42 2.97 -0.69 -11.70
C ILE A 42 4.24 -0.78 -10.85
N GLY A 43 4.10 -0.78 -9.52
CA GLY A 43 5.22 -0.92 -8.59
C GLY A 43 5.90 -2.28 -8.68
N GLY A 44 5.13 -3.35 -8.83
CA GLY A 44 5.60 -4.73 -8.87
C GLY A 44 6.22 -5.15 -10.21
N LEU A 45 5.80 -4.54 -11.33
CA LEU A 45 6.30 -4.85 -12.68
C LEU A 45 7.30 -3.81 -13.17
N VAL A 46 6.90 -2.53 -13.20
CA VAL A 46 7.70 -1.48 -13.84
C VAL A 46 8.85 -1.05 -12.93
N VAL A 47 8.55 -0.72 -11.66
CA VAL A 47 9.59 -0.23 -10.75
C VAL A 47 10.60 -1.32 -10.43
N THR A 48 10.18 -2.58 -10.30
CA THR A 48 11.09 -3.71 -10.09
C THR A 48 11.96 -4.03 -11.31
N ALA A 49 11.40 -4.00 -12.53
CA ALA A 49 12.14 -4.23 -13.77
C ALA A 49 13.23 -3.17 -13.98
N LEU A 50 12.94 -1.92 -13.61
CA LEU A 50 13.89 -0.80 -13.70
C LEU A 50 14.82 -0.73 -12.48
N SER A 51 14.56 -1.50 -11.42
CA SER A 51 15.34 -1.44 -10.18
C SER A 51 16.67 -2.19 -10.29
N PRO A 52 17.80 -1.58 -9.89
CA PRO A 52 19.09 -2.26 -9.84
C PRO A 52 19.20 -3.30 -8.70
N SER A 53 18.16 -3.45 -7.87
CA SER A 53 18.17 -4.33 -6.69
C SER A 53 17.35 -5.59 -6.92
N ARG A 54 18.00 -6.75 -6.80
CA ARG A 54 17.41 -8.10 -6.97
C ARG A 54 16.29 -8.47 -5.97
N PHE A 55 16.08 -7.67 -4.94
CA PHE A 55 15.07 -7.91 -3.89
C PHE A 55 14.19 -6.67 -3.62
N ALA A 56 14.10 -5.75 -4.58
CA ALA A 56 13.23 -4.60 -4.42
C ALA A 56 11.80 -4.98 -4.79
N VAL A 57 10.87 -4.76 -3.86
CA VAL A 57 9.42 -4.78 -4.11
C VAL A 57 8.95 -3.35 -3.88
N SER A 58 8.12 -2.82 -4.76
CA SER A 58 7.58 -1.45 -4.67
C SER A 58 6.06 -1.51 -4.80
N GLY A 59 5.38 -0.60 -4.12
CA GLY A 59 3.92 -0.56 -4.06
C GLY A 59 3.43 0.66 -3.28
N PRO A 60 2.12 0.76 -3.05
CA PRO A 60 1.56 1.80 -2.21
C PRO A 60 2.03 1.61 -0.75
N ALA A 61 2.40 2.70 -0.09
CA ALA A 61 2.79 2.67 1.32
C ALA A 61 1.71 3.25 2.22
N ALA A 62 1.49 2.59 3.36
CA ALA A 62 0.52 3.02 4.35
C ALA A 62 0.83 4.45 4.88
N GLY A 63 2.11 4.84 4.94
CA GLY A 63 2.50 6.20 5.33
C GLY A 63 2.14 7.30 4.34
N LEU A 64 1.77 6.94 3.10
CA LEU A 64 1.29 7.92 2.11
C LEU A 64 -0.21 8.16 2.20
N VAL A 65 -0.98 7.32 2.90
CA VAL A 65 -2.44 7.41 2.95
C VAL A 65 -2.89 8.81 3.35
N THR A 66 -2.36 9.35 4.44
CA THR A 66 -2.70 10.71 4.90
C THR A 66 -2.25 11.81 3.97
N ILE A 67 -1.11 11.63 3.29
CA ILE A 67 -0.61 12.61 2.33
C ILE A 67 -1.55 12.63 1.11
N VAL A 68 -1.98 11.46 0.63
CA VAL A 68 -2.92 11.32 -0.48
C VAL A 68 -4.27 11.95 -0.12
N VAL A 69 -4.84 11.59 1.04
CA VAL A 69 -6.12 12.15 1.51
C VAL A 69 -6.02 13.68 1.64
N ALA A 70 -5.01 14.19 2.35
CA ALA A 70 -4.85 15.63 2.53
C ALA A 70 -4.57 16.37 1.20
N ALA A 71 -3.85 15.74 0.26
CA ALA A 71 -3.60 16.32 -1.05
C ALA A 71 -4.88 16.38 -1.88
N ILE A 72 -5.70 15.33 -1.89
CA ILE A 72 -6.99 15.33 -2.61
C ILE A 72 -7.93 16.37 -2.00
N GLU A 73 -8.04 16.44 -0.67
CA GLU A 73 -8.86 17.45 0.02
C GLU A 73 -8.40 18.88 -0.28
N SER A 74 -7.08 19.12 -0.33
CA SER A 74 -6.53 20.46 -0.59
C SER A 74 -6.58 20.86 -2.07
N LEU A 75 -6.45 19.92 -3.00
CA LEU A 75 -6.53 20.17 -4.44
C LEU A 75 -7.99 20.14 -4.95
N GLY A 76 -8.91 19.54 -4.20
CA GLY A 76 -10.35 19.48 -4.51
C GLY A 76 -10.77 18.40 -5.50
N SER A 77 -9.85 17.62 -6.08
CA SER A 77 -10.19 16.46 -6.91
C SER A 77 -9.03 15.46 -7.05
N PHE A 78 -9.39 14.19 -7.31
CA PHE A 78 -8.40 13.13 -7.56
C PHE A 78 -7.62 13.37 -8.87
N SER A 79 -8.28 13.84 -9.94
CA SER A 79 -7.62 14.18 -11.21
C SER A 79 -6.53 15.27 -11.10
N LEU A 80 -6.71 16.26 -10.21
CA LEU A 80 -5.67 17.26 -9.91
C LEU A 80 -4.51 16.66 -9.11
N PHE A 81 -4.83 15.80 -8.15
CA PHE A 81 -3.83 15.04 -7.41
C PHE A 81 -2.96 14.17 -8.34
N LEU A 82 -3.57 13.49 -9.32
CA LEU A 82 -2.85 12.70 -10.32
C LEU A 82 -1.86 13.56 -11.12
N MET A 83 -2.25 14.78 -11.49
CA MET A 83 -1.35 15.72 -12.15
C MET A 83 -0.17 16.13 -11.24
N ALA A 84 -0.43 16.43 -9.97
CA ALA A 84 0.62 16.68 -8.99
C ALA A 84 1.55 15.46 -8.81
N LEU A 85 1.01 14.25 -8.90
CA LEU A 85 1.78 13.00 -8.83
C LEU A 85 2.70 12.82 -10.06
N VAL A 86 2.22 13.15 -11.27
CA VAL A 86 3.07 13.19 -12.47
C VAL A 86 4.24 14.17 -12.27
N LEU A 87 3.97 15.38 -11.78
CA LEU A 87 5.00 16.38 -11.49
C LEU A 87 5.99 15.90 -10.42
N ALA A 88 5.50 15.28 -9.35
CA ALA A 88 6.35 14.69 -8.32
C ALA A 88 7.24 13.57 -8.89
N GLY A 89 6.71 12.73 -9.78
CA GLY A 89 7.48 11.70 -10.47
C GLY A 89 8.58 12.29 -11.37
N ALA A 90 8.29 13.38 -12.09
CA ALA A 90 9.27 14.11 -12.89
C ALA A 90 10.38 14.73 -12.00
N LEU A 91 10.01 15.35 -10.89
CA LEU A 91 10.96 15.87 -9.90
C LEU A 91 11.83 14.77 -9.29
N GLN A 92 11.25 13.60 -8.99
CA GLN A 92 12.00 12.45 -8.50
C GLN A 92 12.99 11.89 -9.54
N LEU A 93 12.66 11.94 -10.84
CA LEU A 93 13.61 11.64 -11.90
C LEU A 93 14.75 12.66 -11.92
N LEU A 94 14.42 13.94 -11.87
CA LEU A 94 15.40 15.03 -11.86
C LEU A 94 16.35 14.89 -10.66
N PHE A 95 15.83 14.69 -9.45
CA PHE A 95 16.62 14.44 -8.25
C PHE A 95 17.45 13.14 -8.33
N GLY A 96 16.95 12.12 -9.03
CA GLY A 96 17.70 10.91 -9.35
C GLY A 96 18.95 11.21 -10.20
N ILE A 97 18.77 12.01 -11.27
CA ILE A 97 19.84 12.42 -12.19
C ILE A 97 20.85 13.33 -11.49
N LEU A 98 20.36 14.30 -10.71
CA LEU A 98 21.18 15.21 -9.90
C LEU A 98 21.89 14.52 -8.72
N ARG A 99 21.63 13.22 -8.50
CA ARG A 99 22.18 12.43 -7.37
C ARG A 99 21.86 13.04 -6.00
N ALA A 100 20.72 13.74 -5.90
CA ALA A 100 20.23 14.36 -4.67
C ALA A 100 19.85 13.32 -3.58
N GLY A 101 19.81 12.03 -3.93
CA GLY A 101 19.63 10.94 -2.96
C GLY A 101 20.69 10.89 -1.84
N ARG A 102 21.79 11.65 -1.94
CA ARG A 102 22.75 11.84 -0.84
C ARG A 102 22.14 12.58 0.37
N PHE A 103 21.21 13.50 0.14
CA PHE A 103 20.60 14.30 1.20
C PHE A 103 19.71 13.47 2.12
N ILE A 104 19.14 12.37 1.63
CA ILE A 104 18.42 11.40 2.48
C ILE A 104 19.30 10.96 3.66
N SER A 105 20.61 10.81 3.48
CA SER A 105 21.52 10.38 4.56
C SER A 105 21.57 11.35 5.75
N LEU A 106 21.14 12.61 5.58
CA LEU A 106 21.11 13.63 6.64
C LEU A 106 19.95 13.47 7.63
N VAL A 107 18.88 12.75 7.27
CA VAL A 107 17.72 12.56 8.16
C VAL A 107 18.13 11.72 9.40
N PRO A 108 18.01 12.25 10.63
CA PRO A 108 18.35 11.49 11.83
C PRO A 108 17.50 10.23 12.01
N ALA A 109 18.06 9.19 12.61
CA ALA A 109 17.33 7.94 12.86
C ALA A 109 16.14 8.13 13.82
N SER A 110 16.23 9.10 14.74
CA SER A 110 15.14 9.48 15.65
C SER A 110 13.90 9.97 14.88
N VAL A 111 14.09 10.81 13.85
CA VAL A 111 13.01 11.33 13.01
C VAL A 111 12.30 10.19 12.27
N ILE A 112 13.05 9.23 11.72
CA ILE A 112 12.48 8.08 11.00
C ILE A 112 11.65 7.21 11.95
N LYS A 113 12.16 6.94 13.16
CA LYS A 113 11.41 6.18 14.17
C LYS A 113 10.12 6.92 14.59
N GLY A 114 10.19 8.23 14.79
CA GLY A 114 9.02 9.05 15.09
C GLY A 114 7.98 9.01 13.97
N MET A 115 8.42 9.11 12.72
CA MET A 115 7.55 9.00 11.54
C MET A 115 6.87 7.63 11.46
N LEU A 116 7.61 6.54 11.64
CA LEU A 116 7.04 5.18 11.64
C LEU A 116 6.06 4.96 12.79
N ALA A 117 6.35 5.50 13.99
CA ALA A 117 5.43 5.44 15.12
C ALA A 117 4.14 6.22 14.85
N ALA A 118 4.26 7.43 14.27
CA ALA A 118 3.11 8.24 13.89
C ALA A 118 2.24 7.55 12.84
N ILE A 119 2.85 6.95 11.80
CA ILE A 119 2.13 6.16 10.78
C ILE A 119 1.42 4.97 11.43
N GLY A 120 2.08 4.25 12.35
CA GLY A 120 1.46 3.13 13.06
C GLY A 120 0.25 3.54 13.89
N ILE A 121 0.35 4.63 14.65
CA ILE A 121 -0.77 5.17 15.45
C ILE A 121 -1.92 5.59 14.55
N LEU A 122 -1.62 6.32 13.47
CA LEU A 122 -2.60 6.76 12.49
C LEU A 122 -3.37 5.60 11.87
N LEU A 123 -2.69 4.52 11.49
CA LEU A 123 -3.36 3.33 10.94
C LEU A 123 -4.26 2.67 11.99
N ILE A 124 -3.80 2.53 13.24
CA ILE A 124 -4.64 2.01 14.33
C ILE A 124 -5.89 2.86 14.48
N MET A 125 -5.73 4.20 14.48
CA MET A 125 -6.87 5.12 14.54
C MET A 125 -7.83 4.92 13.36
N GLN A 126 -7.34 4.81 12.13
CA GLN A 126 -8.21 4.59 10.96
C GLN A 126 -8.93 3.23 10.98
N GLN A 127 -8.34 2.18 11.57
CA GLN A 127 -8.94 0.84 11.60
C GLN A 127 -9.96 0.64 12.74
N ILE A 128 -9.95 1.46 13.80
CA ILE A 128 -10.90 1.33 14.91
C ILE A 128 -12.37 1.55 14.47
N PRO A 129 -12.74 2.63 13.77
CA PRO A 129 -14.11 2.84 13.28
C PRO A 129 -14.59 1.68 12.40
N VAL A 130 -13.73 1.23 11.48
CA VAL A 130 -14.02 0.10 10.57
C VAL A 130 -14.25 -1.20 11.35
N ALA A 131 -13.43 -1.49 12.37
CA ALA A 131 -13.57 -2.68 13.20
C ALA A 131 -14.85 -2.67 14.06
N LEU A 132 -15.32 -1.48 14.44
CA LEU A 132 -16.56 -1.29 15.20
C LEU A 132 -17.81 -1.24 14.31
N GLY A 133 -17.63 -1.14 12.99
CA GLY A 133 -18.72 -1.05 12.01
C GLY A 133 -19.47 0.27 12.05
N SER A 134 -18.86 1.35 12.55
CA SER A 134 -19.41 2.70 12.38
C SER A 134 -19.16 3.14 10.93
N ALA A 135 -20.18 3.69 10.27
CA ALA A 135 -20.12 4.06 8.85
C ALA A 135 -18.87 4.92 8.53
N GLU A 136 -18.30 4.69 7.34
CA GLU A 136 -16.97 5.17 6.89
C GLU A 136 -16.73 6.68 7.03
N GLU A 137 -17.80 7.50 7.13
CA GLU A 137 -17.69 8.95 7.25
C GLU A 137 -17.66 9.46 8.71
N THR A 138 -18.03 8.62 9.67
CA THR A 138 -18.07 8.99 11.10
C THR A 138 -16.71 8.68 11.74
N GLY A 139 -15.80 9.65 11.67
CA GLY A 139 -14.46 9.52 12.22
C GLY A 139 -14.43 9.26 13.73
N LEU A 140 -13.22 9.00 14.27
CA LEU A 140 -12.99 8.80 15.72
C LEU A 140 -13.67 9.82 16.62
N VAL A 141 -13.86 11.05 16.11
CA VAL A 141 -14.50 12.15 16.81
C VAL A 141 -15.92 11.81 17.25
N ASP A 142 -16.70 11.10 16.44
CA ASP A 142 -18.10 10.78 16.75
C ASP A 142 -18.22 9.58 17.70
N ILE A 143 -17.25 8.65 17.65
CA ILE A 143 -17.09 7.59 18.65
C ILE A 143 -16.83 8.21 20.03
N VAL A 144 -15.93 9.19 20.10
CA VAL A 144 -15.60 9.89 21.35
C VAL A 144 -16.79 10.73 21.85
N LYS A 145 -17.59 11.29 20.95
CA LYS A 145 -18.82 12.03 21.29
C LYS A 145 -20.01 11.14 21.67
N GLY A 146 -19.90 9.82 21.54
CA GLY A 146 -20.94 8.87 21.92
C GLY A 146 -22.09 8.71 20.92
N ASN A 147 -21.97 9.27 19.71
CA ASN A 147 -23.00 9.21 18.67
C ASN A 147 -22.78 8.08 17.65
N ALA A 148 -21.79 7.22 17.86
CA ALA A 148 -21.45 6.16 16.93
C ALA A 148 -22.40 4.95 17.07
N THR A 149 -22.94 4.48 15.96
CA THR A 149 -23.63 3.20 15.87
C THR A 149 -22.61 2.08 15.68
N PHE A 150 -22.71 1.04 16.50
CA PHE A 150 -21.82 -0.12 16.42
C PHE A 150 -22.51 -1.32 15.79
N SER A 151 -21.79 -2.06 14.95
CA SER A 151 -22.28 -3.29 14.34
C SER A 151 -21.62 -4.50 15.02
N LEU A 152 -22.44 -5.32 15.67
CA LEU A 152 -21.96 -6.53 16.36
C LEU A 152 -21.33 -7.52 15.38
N SER A 153 -21.82 -7.58 14.13
CA SER A 153 -21.26 -8.44 13.09
C SER A 153 -19.87 -7.94 12.65
N ALA A 154 -19.67 -6.63 12.50
CA ALA A 154 -18.37 -6.06 12.17
C ALA A 154 -17.32 -6.35 13.26
N ILE A 155 -17.71 -6.19 14.53
CA ILE A 155 -16.85 -6.51 15.67
C ILE A 155 -16.50 -8.00 15.70
N ALA A 156 -17.47 -8.88 15.45
CA ALA A 156 -17.23 -10.32 15.40
C ALA A 156 -16.25 -10.71 14.28
N VAL A 157 -16.38 -10.09 13.10
CA VAL A 157 -15.45 -10.29 11.97
C VAL A 157 -14.06 -9.76 12.30
N ALA A 158 -13.94 -8.56 12.87
CA ALA A 158 -12.66 -7.98 13.26
C ALA A 158 -11.96 -8.80 14.35
N ALA A 159 -12.69 -9.21 15.39
CA ALA A 159 -12.18 -10.08 16.45
C ALA A 159 -11.77 -11.46 15.91
N GLY A 160 -12.57 -12.04 15.01
CA GLY A 160 -12.25 -13.29 14.33
C GLY A 160 -10.97 -13.19 13.49
N GLY A 161 -10.81 -12.12 12.70
CA GLY A 161 -9.60 -11.86 11.93
C GLY A 161 -8.36 -11.70 12.81
N LEU A 162 -8.50 -10.97 13.93
CA LEU A 162 -7.42 -10.78 14.90
C LEU A 162 -7.05 -12.10 15.60
N LEU A 163 -8.05 -12.93 15.94
CA LEU A 163 -7.86 -14.26 16.50
C LEU A 163 -7.11 -15.17 15.51
N VAL A 164 -7.49 -15.16 14.24
CA VAL A 164 -6.78 -15.91 13.18
C VAL A 164 -5.32 -15.46 13.07
N LEU A 165 -5.07 -14.15 13.03
CA LEU A 165 -3.71 -13.61 12.97
C LEU A 165 -2.87 -13.98 14.20
N TRP A 166 -3.46 -13.88 15.39
CA TRP A 166 -2.81 -14.26 16.64
C TRP A 166 -2.49 -15.76 16.69
N LEU A 167 -3.46 -16.60 16.32
CA LEU A 167 -3.31 -18.05 16.27
C LEU A 167 -2.24 -18.45 15.24
N TRP A 168 -2.22 -17.83 14.05
CA TRP A 168 -1.20 -18.08 13.02
C TRP A 168 0.20 -17.59 13.43
N GLY A 169 0.27 -16.59 14.31
CA GLY A 169 1.49 -16.12 14.95
C GLY A 169 2.01 -17.02 16.07
N SER A 170 1.15 -17.85 16.66
CA SER A 170 1.45 -18.68 17.83
C SER A 170 2.55 -19.72 17.55
N PRO A 171 3.30 -20.14 18.58
CA PRO A 171 4.34 -21.17 18.44
C PRO A 171 3.77 -22.52 17.99
N LEU A 172 2.47 -22.78 18.20
CA LEU A 172 1.82 -24.05 17.86
C LEU A 172 1.77 -24.27 16.34
N ILE A 173 1.31 -23.26 15.59
CA ILE A 173 1.23 -23.32 14.12
C ILE A 173 2.61 -23.16 13.48
N ARG A 174 3.49 -22.36 14.10
CA ARG A 174 4.87 -22.20 13.60
C ARG A 174 5.74 -23.45 13.75
N ARG A 175 5.33 -24.46 14.54
CA ARG A 175 6.01 -25.77 14.61
C ARG A 175 5.79 -26.62 13.36
N VAL A 176 4.70 -26.40 12.62
CA VAL A 176 4.39 -27.17 11.41
C VAL A 176 5.18 -26.60 10.23
N LYS A 177 6.12 -27.40 9.69
CA LYS A 177 7.03 -26.96 8.61
C LYS A 177 6.27 -26.46 7.36
N SER A 178 5.14 -27.08 7.00
CA SER A 178 4.35 -26.69 5.82
C SER A 178 3.60 -25.37 6.01
N LEU A 179 2.97 -25.12 7.16
CA LEU A 179 2.19 -23.89 7.40
C LEU A 179 3.06 -22.65 7.52
N ARG A 180 4.34 -22.80 7.84
CA ARG A 180 5.29 -21.68 7.94
C ARG A 180 5.52 -20.94 6.62
N TRP A 181 5.23 -21.58 5.48
CA TRP A 181 5.36 -20.96 4.16
C TRP A 181 4.19 -20.04 3.83
N ILE A 182 3.06 -20.18 4.50
CA ILE A 182 1.85 -19.41 4.21
C ILE A 182 1.75 -18.22 5.18
N PRO A 183 1.72 -16.98 4.65
CA PRO A 183 1.59 -15.77 5.47
C PRO A 183 0.21 -15.69 6.15
N GLY A 184 0.20 -15.38 7.46
CA GLY A 184 -1.04 -15.26 8.24
C GLY A 184 -2.10 -14.31 7.66
N PRO A 185 -1.73 -13.12 7.13
CA PRO A 185 -2.70 -12.23 6.49
C PRO A 185 -3.43 -12.86 5.30
N LEU A 186 -2.76 -13.71 4.52
CA LEU A 186 -3.38 -14.38 3.38
C LEU A 186 -4.47 -15.35 3.84
N ILE A 187 -4.23 -16.08 4.93
CA ILE A 187 -5.21 -17.00 5.52
C ILE A 187 -6.39 -16.23 6.11
N ALA A 188 -6.14 -15.12 6.80
CA ALA A 188 -7.21 -14.28 7.33
C ALA A 188 -8.14 -13.78 6.21
N VAL A 189 -7.56 -13.32 5.09
CA VAL A 189 -8.34 -12.91 3.90
C VAL A 189 -9.09 -14.09 3.29
N LEU A 190 -8.44 -15.23 3.11
CA LEU A 190 -9.05 -16.41 2.49
C LEU A 190 -10.22 -16.95 3.32
N LEU A 191 -10.06 -17.03 4.65
CA LEU A 191 -11.15 -17.37 5.57
C LEU A 191 -12.27 -16.32 5.50
N GLY A 192 -11.94 -15.04 5.44
CA GLY A 192 -12.90 -13.95 5.24
C GLY A 192 -13.70 -14.08 3.94
N CYS A 193 -13.05 -14.47 2.84
CA CYS A 193 -13.74 -14.73 1.57
C CYS A 193 -14.69 -15.93 1.70
N VAL A 194 -14.25 -17.02 2.32
CA VAL A 194 -15.08 -18.22 2.54
C VAL A 194 -16.29 -17.90 3.42
N THR A 195 -16.09 -17.17 4.54
CA THR A 195 -17.21 -16.76 5.40
C THR A 195 -18.17 -15.84 4.67
N THR A 196 -17.67 -14.93 3.84
CA THR A 196 -18.52 -14.07 3.00
C THR A 196 -19.40 -14.89 2.05
N VAL A 197 -18.81 -15.86 1.33
CA VAL A 197 -19.57 -16.74 0.42
C VAL A 197 -20.60 -17.57 1.19
N LEU A 198 -20.25 -18.14 2.34
CA LEU A 198 -21.21 -18.90 3.16
C LEU A 198 -22.36 -18.02 3.66
N MET A 199 -22.07 -16.80 4.13
CA MET A 199 -23.09 -15.87 4.61
C MET A 199 -23.96 -15.30 3.48
N THR A 200 -23.49 -15.21 2.22
CA THR A 200 -24.38 -14.86 1.09
C THR A 200 -25.53 -15.84 0.93
N GLN A 201 -25.30 -17.13 1.24
CA GLN A 201 -26.32 -18.18 1.14
C GLN A 201 -27.19 -18.28 2.40
N ALA A 202 -26.63 -18.01 3.59
CA ALA A 202 -27.30 -18.23 4.86
C ALA A 202 -28.03 -17.00 5.43
N ALA A 203 -27.48 -15.79 5.28
CA ALA A 203 -28.01 -14.58 5.92
C ALA A 203 -27.60 -13.29 5.14
N PRO A 204 -28.20 -13.03 3.96
CA PRO A 204 -27.80 -11.90 3.11
C PRO A 204 -28.02 -10.53 3.76
N GLN A 205 -28.98 -10.40 4.69
CA GLN A 205 -29.30 -9.15 5.39
C GLN A 205 -28.19 -8.69 6.35
N GLN A 206 -27.48 -9.63 7.00
CA GLN A 206 -26.35 -9.33 7.87
C GLN A 206 -25.07 -8.99 7.09
N LEU A 207 -25.03 -9.39 5.81
CA LEU A 207 -23.91 -9.12 4.93
C LEU A 207 -23.92 -7.70 4.36
N ALA A 208 -25.10 -7.12 4.19
CA ALA A 208 -25.29 -5.78 3.67
C ALA A 208 -24.81 -4.68 4.63
N THR A 209 -24.74 -4.98 5.93
CA THR A 209 -24.33 -4.04 6.98
C THR A 209 -22.83 -4.09 7.29
N LEU A 210 -22.07 -4.97 6.63
CA LEU A 210 -20.64 -5.12 6.84
C LEU A 210 -19.83 -4.20 5.91
N PRO A 211 -18.85 -3.45 6.43
CA PRO A 211 -17.91 -2.71 5.60
C PRO A 211 -17.08 -3.71 4.78
N ARG A 212 -17.18 -3.63 3.45
CA ARG A 212 -16.56 -4.59 2.53
C ARG A 212 -15.89 -3.90 1.36
N ILE A 213 -14.73 -4.43 0.99
CA ILE A 213 -14.02 -4.03 -0.22
C ILE A 213 -14.77 -4.65 -1.40
N THR A 214 -15.50 -3.83 -2.15
CA THR A 214 -16.12 -4.24 -3.41
C THR A 214 -15.20 -3.85 -4.57
N LEU A 215 -14.96 -4.79 -5.47
CA LEU A 215 -14.27 -4.53 -6.73
C LEU A 215 -15.34 -4.35 -7.81
N PRO A 216 -15.22 -3.34 -8.69
CA PRO A 216 -16.09 -3.24 -9.84
C PRO A 216 -15.95 -4.48 -10.73
N ALA A 217 -17.06 -5.00 -11.24
CA ALA A 217 -17.05 -6.11 -12.17
C ALA A 217 -16.71 -5.58 -13.57
N PHE A 218 -15.57 -6.01 -14.13
CA PHE A 218 -15.17 -5.62 -15.48
C PHE A 218 -15.85 -6.55 -16.50
N GLY A 219 -16.86 -6.03 -17.20
CA GLY A 219 -17.53 -6.75 -18.29
C GLY A 219 -16.80 -6.61 -19.63
N SER A 220 -16.07 -5.51 -19.81
CA SER A 220 -15.35 -5.18 -21.04
C SER A 220 -14.05 -4.39 -20.78
N LEU A 221 -13.17 -4.33 -21.79
CA LEU A 221 -11.97 -3.48 -21.74
C LEU A 221 -12.32 -1.98 -21.67
N GLY A 222 -13.51 -1.59 -22.15
CA GLY A 222 -14.00 -0.22 -22.06
C GLY A 222 -14.35 0.18 -20.62
N ASP A 223 -14.95 -0.72 -19.85
CA ASP A 223 -15.25 -0.50 -18.42
C ASP A 223 -13.96 -0.36 -17.61
N LEU A 224 -12.94 -1.16 -17.96
CA LEU A 224 -11.64 -1.07 -17.32
C LEU A 224 -10.96 0.28 -17.62
N LEU A 225 -11.02 0.75 -18.86
CA LEU A 225 -10.49 2.08 -19.23
C LEU A 225 -11.32 3.23 -18.64
N GLY A 226 -12.62 3.03 -18.44
CA GLY A 226 -13.52 4.00 -17.81
C GLY A 226 -13.23 4.20 -16.32
N GLU A 227 -12.71 3.18 -15.65
CA GLU A 227 -12.27 3.26 -14.24
C GLU A 227 -10.91 3.96 -14.07
N LEU A 228 -10.12 4.09 -15.14
CA LEU A 228 -8.88 4.87 -15.10
C LEU A 228 -9.20 6.37 -15.19
N GLU A 229 -9.16 7.06 -14.05
CA GLU A 229 -9.16 8.52 -14.06
C GLU A 229 -7.89 9.07 -14.69
N SER A 230 -8.04 9.94 -15.70
CA SER A 230 -6.92 10.64 -16.31
C SER A 230 -6.57 11.93 -15.54
N PRO A 231 -5.28 12.31 -15.47
CA PRO A 231 -4.87 13.55 -14.82
C PRO A 231 -5.40 14.79 -15.54
N ALA A 232 -5.70 15.84 -14.77
CA ALA A 232 -6.20 17.11 -15.30
C ALA A 232 -5.06 17.90 -15.97
N TRP A 233 -4.75 17.56 -17.23
CA TRP A 233 -3.70 18.23 -18.01
C TRP A 233 -3.90 19.74 -18.15
N SER A 234 -5.15 20.20 -18.12
CA SER A 234 -5.53 21.63 -18.19
C SER A 234 -5.08 22.43 -16.96
N ALA A 235 -4.87 21.77 -15.81
CA ALA A 235 -4.48 22.41 -14.56
C ALA A 235 -3.09 23.08 -14.62
N TRP A 236 -2.22 22.64 -15.53
CA TRP A 236 -0.91 23.27 -15.76
C TRP A 236 -1.05 24.75 -16.15
N ARG A 237 -2.12 25.10 -16.89
CA ARG A 237 -2.27 26.45 -17.46
C ARG A 237 -2.99 27.44 -16.55
N ASN A 238 -3.65 26.97 -15.49
CA ASN A 238 -4.45 27.86 -14.63
C ASN A 238 -4.38 27.42 -13.15
N PRO A 239 -3.33 27.82 -12.40
CA PRO A 239 -3.21 27.51 -10.97
C PRO A 239 -4.35 28.12 -10.13
N SER A 240 -5.01 29.15 -10.64
CA SER A 240 -6.11 29.92 -10.01
C SER A 240 -7.49 29.63 -10.62
N GLY A 241 -7.59 28.78 -11.64
CA GLY A 241 -8.86 28.39 -12.28
C GLY A 241 -9.55 27.19 -11.63
N VAL A 242 -8.98 26.64 -10.56
CA VAL A 242 -9.53 25.51 -9.78
C VAL A 242 -10.47 26.05 -8.71
N GLY A 243 -11.48 26.79 -9.15
CA GLY A 243 -12.53 27.39 -8.33
C GLY A 243 -13.89 27.41 -9.03
N GLY A 244 -14.09 26.52 -10.01
CA GLY A 244 -15.28 26.47 -10.84
C GLY A 244 -15.87 25.08 -10.90
N GLY A 245 -16.54 24.68 -9.81
CA GLY A 245 -17.21 23.38 -9.67
C GLY A 245 -17.76 23.21 -8.27
N GLY A 246 -18.73 24.07 -7.92
CA GLY A 246 -19.48 24.15 -6.66
C GLY A 246 -19.21 23.15 -5.53
N ASN A 247 -18.51 23.61 -4.50
CA ASN A 247 -18.88 23.34 -3.10
C ASN A 247 -18.46 24.55 -2.23
N PRO A 248 -19.39 25.29 -1.59
CA PRO A 248 -19.04 26.41 -0.74
C PRO A 248 -18.71 25.88 0.67
N GLY A 249 -17.45 25.52 0.88
CA GLY A 249 -16.99 25.04 2.18
C GLY A 249 -15.48 25.09 2.33
N ALA A 250 -15.01 26.07 3.10
CA ALA A 250 -13.65 26.22 3.62
C ALA A 250 -12.59 26.72 2.62
N GLY A 251 -12.45 28.05 2.58
CA GLY A 251 -11.18 28.67 2.21
C GLY A 251 -10.06 28.15 3.11
N ARG A 252 -9.12 27.42 2.54
CA ARG A 252 -7.85 27.09 3.19
C ARG A 252 -6.71 27.30 2.19
N GLN A 253 -5.94 28.33 2.49
CA GLN A 253 -4.71 28.74 1.81
C GLN A 253 -3.80 27.53 1.52
N PRO A 254 -3.11 27.48 0.35
CA PRO A 254 -2.19 26.40 0.05
C PRO A 254 -1.04 26.45 1.05
N ARG A 255 -1.11 25.62 2.09
CA ARG A 255 0.01 25.37 2.98
C ARG A 255 1.04 24.69 2.09
N ASN A 256 2.21 25.33 1.91
CA ASN A 256 3.34 24.82 1.14
C ASN A 256 3.38 23.29 1.24
N LEU A 257 3.15 22.59 0.12
CA LEU A 257 3.38 21.15 0.02
C LEU A 257 4.89 20.93 0.12
N ALA A 258 5.42 21.05 1.33
CA ALA A 258 6.65 20.40 1.68
C ALA A 258 6.35 18.91 1.58
N GLU A 259 6.96 18.22 0.61
CA GLU A 259 7.04 16.76 0.64
C GLU A 259 7.78 16.34 1.92
N PRO A 260 7.20 15.51 2.80
CA PRO A 260 7.99 14.73 3.72
C PRO A 260 7.59 13.27 3.53
N GLY A 261 8.05 12.62 2.47
CA GLY A 261 7.69 11.21 2.27
C GLY A 261 8.35 10.59 1.05
N GLY A 262 9.12 9.51 1.12
CA GLY A 262 9.49 8.67 2.24
C GLY A 262 10.97 8.31 2.11
N ALA A 263 11.75 8.76 3.09
CA ALA A 263 13.10 8.29 3.31
C ALA A 263 13.08 7.12 4.30
N GLU A 264 12.48 5.99 3.91
CA GLU A 264 12.69 4.75 4.66
C GLU A 264 14.13 4.27 4.45
N LYS A 265 14.98 4.60 5.43
CA LYS A 265 16.35 4.08 5.51
C LYS A 265 16.36 2.65 6.05
N SER A 266 15.71 1.71 5.38
CA SER A 266 15.82 0.30 5.76
C SER A 266 17.19 -0.31 5.40
N CYS A 267 18.16 0.44 4.83
CA CYS A 267 19.48 -0.13 4.54
C CYS A 267 20.66 0.86 4.46
N ALA A 268 20.89 1.68 5.49
CA ALA A 268 22.04 2.60 5.56
C ALA A 268 23.42 1.93 5.31
N ARG A 269 23.57 0.65 5.67
CA ARG A 269 24.84 -0.09 5.54
C ARG A 269 25.09 -0.64 4.12
N LYS A 270 24.03 -0.93 3.34
CA LYS A 270 24.14 -1.52 1.98
C LYS A 270 23.95 -0.48 0.85
N ILE A 271 23.34 0.67 1.15
CA ILE A 271 23.29 1.84 0.25
C ILE A 271 24.70 2.25 -0.22
N ARG A 272 25.74 2.04 0.61
CA ARG A 272 27.14 2.30 0.22
C ARG A 272 27.63 1.50 -1.00
N ARG A 273 27.10 0.30 -1.27
CA ARG A 273 27.48 -0.53 -2.43
C ARG A 273 26.62 -0.29 -3.67
N LEU A 274 25.35 0.13 -3.49
CA LEU A 274 24.45 0.54 -4.59
C LEU A 274 24.77 1.95 -5.15
N ARG A 275 25.63 2.71 -4.46
CA ARG A 275 26.12 4.06 -4.86
C ARG A 275 26.74 4.16 -6.25
N ARG A 276 26.99 3.04 -6.95
CA ARG A 276 27.85 3.01 -8.13
C ARG A 276 27.12 2.81 -9.48
N THR A 277 25.82 2.48 -9.51
CA THR A 277 25.20 2.00 -10.78
C THR A 277 23.95 2.74 -11.29
N ALA A 278 23.07 3.29 -10.45
CA ALA A 278 21.85 3.93 -10.97
C ALA A 278 22.04 5.45 -11.20
N LYS A 279 22.01 5.87 -12.47
CA LYS A 279 22.03 7.28 -12.89
C LYS A 279 20.66 7.98 -12.80
N TRP A 280 19.59 7.25 -12.44
CA TRP A 280 18.20 7.71 -12.52
C TRP A 280 17.34 6.98 -11.47
N SER A 281 16.11 7.47 -11.23
CA SER A 281 15.21 6.98 -10.17
C SER A 281 14.10 6.07 -10.74
N PRO A 282 14.14 4.73 -10.56
CA PRO A 282 13.07 3.82 -10.98
C PRO A 282 11.70 4.18 -10.37
N ARG A 283 11.71 4.75 -9.16
CA ARG A 283 10.50 5.22 -8.47
C ARG A 283 9.89 6.45 -9.14
N GLY A 284 10.72 7.33 -9.70
CA GLY A 284 10.23 8.48 -10.46
C GLY A 284 9.44 8.05 -11.70
N VAL A 285 9.93 7.02 -12.41
CA VAL A 285 9.20 6.41 -13.54
C VAL A 285 7.89 5.78 -13.07
N GLY A 286 7.92 5.04 -11.96
CA GLY A 286 6.71 4.46 -11.36
C GLY A 286 5.66 5.52 -11.05
N ASN A 287 6.05 6.60 -10.37
CA ASN A 287 5.13 7.68 -9.99
C ASN A 287 4.61 8.50 -11.19
N LEU A 288 5.42 8.68 -12.23
CA LEU A 288 4.95 9.25 -13.49
C LEU A 288 3.85 8.39 -14.11
N LEU A 289 4.08 7.08 -14.21
CA LEU A 289 3.10 6.16 -14.77
C LEU A 289 1.86 6.04 -13.89
N SER A 290 2.02 6.01 -12.57
CA SER A 290 0.88 6.02 -11.64
C SER A 290 0.01 7.26 -11.85
N GLY A 291 0.61 8.45 -11.94
CA GLY A 291 -0.15 9.68 -12.18
C GLY A 291 -0.87 9.71 -13.54
N VAL A 292 -0.28 9.13 -14.59
CA VAL A 292 -0.90 9.05 -15.93
C VAL A 292 -2.04 8.03 -15.97
N LEU A 293 -1.91 6.93 -15.25
CA LEU A 293 -2.84 5.79 -15.29
C LEU A 293 -3.91 5.83 -14.19
N GLY A 294 -3.99 6.89 -13.39
CA GLY A 294 -4.99 6.97 -12.32
C GLY A 294 -4.66 6.11 -11.08
N ALA A 295 -3.38 5.83 -10.83
CA ALA A 295 -2.90 5.09 -9.68
C ALA A 295 -2.38 6.00 -8.54
N MET A 296 -2.22 5.44 -7.35
CA MET A 296 -1.63 6.09 -6.19
C MET A 296 -0.11 6.18 -6.26
N PRO A 297 0.53 7.00 -5.40
CA PRO A 297 1.98 7.11 -5.37
C PRO A 297 2.63 5.80 -4.88
N ILE A 298 3.70 5.42 -5.55
CA ILE A 298 4.53 4.25 -5.30
C ILE A 298 5.75 4.65 -4.47
N THR A 299 6.03 3.85 -3.45
CA THR A 299 7.29 3.92 -2.70
C THR A 299 8.00 2.57 -2.74
N ALA A 300 9.20 2.54 -2.16
CA ALA A 300 9.82 1.25 -1.87
C ALA A 300 8.94 0.55 -0.82
N GLY A 301 8.60 -0.71 -1.08
CA GLY A 301 7.91 -1.54 -0.11
C GLY A 301 8.81 -1.78 1.09
N ASP A 302 8.19 -1.77 2.28
CA ASP A 302 8.85 -2.19 3.49
C ASP A 302 9.50 -3.54 3.24
N ARG A 303 10.84 -3.62 3.41
CA ARG A 303 11.46 -4.93 3.47
C ARG A 303 10.81 -5.60 4.66
N PRO A 304 10.12 -6.75 4.52
CA PRO A 304 9.62 -7.46 5.68
C PRO A 304 10.81 -7.58 6.64
N GLN A 305 10.63 -7.14 7.88
CA GLN A 305 11.61 -7.30 8.97
C GLN A 305 11.77 -8.78 9.34
N LEU A 306 11.85 -9.67 8.35
CA LEU A 306 12.53 -10.94 8.45
C LEU A 306 13.95 -10.58 8.88
N GLY A 307 14.20 -10.58 10.20
CA GLY A 307 15.51 -10.30 10.75
C GLY A 307 16.57 -11.10 10.00
N GLU A 308 17.79 -10.59 9.89
CA GLU A 308 18.84 -11.19 9.04
C GLU A 308 18.99 -12.72 9.23
N ARG A 309 18.61 -13.27 10.40
CA ARG A 309 18.52 -14.70 10.69
C ARG A 309 17.43 -15.45 9.91
N GLN A 310 16.23 -14.90 9.72
CA GLN A 310 15.17 -15.54 8.93
C GLN A 310 15.43 -15.43 7.43
N GLN A 311 16.04 -14.35 6.93
CA GLN A 311 16.51 -14.28 5.55
C GLN A 311 17.69 -15.21 5.28
N ARG A 312 18.67 -15.29 6.19
CA ARG A 312 19.75 -16.30 6.11
C ARG A 312 19.19 -17.71 6.19
N ARG A 313 18.16 -17.96 7.01
CA ARG A 313 17.47 -19.26 7.06
C ARG A 313 16.67 -19.54 5.80
N ALA A 314 15.96 -18.57 5.22
CA ALA A 314 15.27 -18.77 3.94
C ALA A 314 16.27 -19.08 2.82
N LYS A 315 17.40 -18.35 2.77
CA LYS A 315 18.52 -18.66 1.87
C LYS A 315 19.13 -20.04 2.13
N GLN A 316 19.42 -20.38 3.39
CA GLN A 316 19.95 -21.69 3.77
C GLN A 316 18.96 -22.82 3.56
N THR A 317 17.65 -22.58 3.66
CA THR A 317 16.60 -23.58 3.43
C THR A 317 16.46 -23.83 1.93
N VAL A 318 16.55 -22.78 1.11
CA VAL A 318 16.55 -22.88 -0.35
C VAL A 318 17.87 -23.49 -0.87
N GLU A 319 19.01 -23.12 -0.30
CA GLU A 319 20.32 -23.73 -0.58
C GLU A 319 20.34 -25.20 -0.13
N SER A 320 19.83 -25.55 1.06
CA SER A 320 19.77 -26.94 1.53
C SER A 320 18.80 -27.80 0.72
N LEU A 321 17.71 -27.23 0.20
CA LEU A 321 16.84 -27.90 -0.76
C LEU A 321 17.57 -28.11 -2.09
N SER A 322 18.34 -27.12 -2.57
CA SER A 322 19.15 -27.30 -3.78
C SER A 322 20.23 -28.37 -3.64
N THR A 323 20.79 -28.59 -2.44
CA THR A 323 21.75 -29.69 -2.20
C THR A 323 21.05 -31.03 -2.01
N ALA A 324 19.84 -31.06 -1.46
CA ALA A 324 19.06 -32.30 -1.27
C ALA A 324 18.46 -32.86 -2.57
N TYR A 325 18.35 -32.06 -3.63
CA TYR A 325 17.85 -32.48 -4.96
C TYR A 325 18.97 -32.61 -6.01
N CYS A 326 20.24 -32.55 -5.61
CA CYS A 326 21.39 -32.66 -6.53
C CYS A 326 22.37 -33.80 -6.17
N CYS A 327 21.95 -34.73 -5.32
CA CYS A 327 22.54 -36.07 -5.17
C CYS A 327 21.51 -37.11 -5.61
#